data_AF-A0A934GV14-F1
#
_entry.id   AF-A0A934GV14-F1
#
_cell.length_a   1.000
_cell.length_b   1.000
_cell.length_c   1.000
_cell.angle_alpha   90.00
_cell.angle_beta   90.00
_cell.angle_gamma   90.00
#
_symmetry.space_group_name_H-M   'P 1'
#
loop_
_entity.id
_entity.type
_entity.pdbx_description
1 polymer ?
#
loop_
_entity_poly.entity_id
_entity_poly.type
_entity_poly.pdbx_seq_one_letter_code
_entity_poly.pdbx_strand_id
1 'polypeptide(L)'
;MQADRKTRKRRRLRLGNAVNATLVLALGFITMVGLLSPADSMTGLTADVFLQLVGVLAAVAVLVGVLNLLLVHLGRLPRVRKGGFYSLVVILSAVAVAVVHVLDRSKSWGGDLEGQKVGPRLFGVIQVTLESALAGMVFFFLVYATYRLMRHRVTWANLVFLAAVLIVLIGWLPLKGLDGAQDVRDWLMEVPVSAGARGLLIGIGLGTVTVGVRVLLGRERAYREP
;
A
#
# COMPACT_ATOMS: atom_id res chain seq x y z
N MET A 1 2.18 -4.27 49.68
CA MET A 1 0.94 -4.71 48.99
C MET A 1 0.68 -4.05 47.62
N GLN A 2 1.03 -2.77 47.38
CA GLN A 2 0.81 -2.11 46.08
C GLN A 2 1.77 -2.53 44.95
N ALA A 3 3.01 -2.91 45.27
CA ALA A 3 4.01 -3.37 44.29
C ALA A 3 3.57 -4.66 43.56
N ASP A 4 2.99 -5.61 44.29
CA ASP A 4 2.56 -6.91 43.76
C ASP A 4 1.30 -6.82 42.87
N ARG A 5 0.45 -5.79 43.08
CA ARG A 5 -0.68 -5.50 42.18
C ARG A 5 -0.20 -4.93 40.83
N LYS A 6 0.84 -4.07 40.82
CA LYS A 6 1.39 -3.49 39.58
C LYS A 6 2.12 -4.55 38.73
N THR A 7 2.85 -5.47 39.34
CA THR A 7 3.54 -6.56 38.64
C THR A 7 2.55 -7.56 38.04
N ARG A 8 1.51 -7.98 38.77
CA ARG A 8 0.44 -8.85 38.25
C ARG A 8 -0.33 -8.22 37.09
N LYS A 9 -0.66 -6.92 37.17
CA LYS A 9 -1.33 -6.18 36.07
C LYS A 9 -0.47 -6.11 34.81
N ARG A 10 0.83 -5.83 34.96
CA ARG A 10 1.79 -5.85 33.83
C ARG A 10 1.96 -7.25 33.23
N ARG A 11 1.97 -8.31 34.04
CA ARG A 11 2.11 -9.70 33.56
C ARG A 11 0.87 -10.17 32.78
N ARG A 12 -0.34 -9.84 33.25
CA ARG A 12 -1.60 -10.14 32.53
C ARG A 12 -1.71 -9.42 31.19
N LEU A 13 -1.31 -8.15 31.13
CA LEU A 13 -1.28 -7.38 29.88
C LEU A 13 -0.27 -7.98 28.88
N ARG A 14 0.89 -8.45 29.35
CA ARG A 14 1.88 -9.13 28.48
C ARG A 14 1.41 -10.48 27.96
N LEU A 15 0.64 -11.23 28.76
CA LEU A 15 0.11 -12.54 28.37
C LEU A 15 -1.00 -12.42 27.32
N GLY A 16 -1.96 -11.51 27.51
CA GLY A 16 -3.05 -11.30 26.53
C GLY A 16 -2.54 -10.81 25.18
N ASN A 17 -1.54 -9.94 25.22
CA ASN A 17 -0.82 -9.48 24.03
C ASN A 17 -0.14 -10.64 23.28
N ALA A 18 0.55 -11.54 23.99
CA ALA A 18 1.19 -12.70 23.37
C ALA A 18 0.16 -13.63 22.70
N VAL A 19 -0.98 -13.88 23.33
CA VAL A 19 -2.06 -14.71 22.76
C VAL A 19 -2.58 -14.12 21.45
N ASN A 20 -2.84 -12.81 21.40
CA ASN A 20 -3.32 -12.16 20.17
C ASN A 20 -2.29 -12.28 19.03
N ALA A 21 -1.01 -12.07 19.32
CA ALA A 21 0.04 -12.21 18.31
C ALA A 21 0.15 -13.65 17.81
N THR A 22 0.10 -14.64 18.70
CA THR A 22 0.13 -16.06 18.33
C THR A 22 -1.07 -16.43 17.47
N LEU A 23 -2.27 -15.93 17.80
CA LEU A 23 -3.48 -16.16 17.01
C LEU A 23 -3.32 -15.60 15.58
N VAL A 24 -2.87 -14.35 15.46
CA VAL A 24 -2.67 -13.70 14.14
C VAL A 24 -1.65 -14.47 13.31
N LEU A 25 -0.53 -14.89 13.90
CA LEU A 25 0.49 -15.66 13.19
C LEU A 25 -0.01 -17.05 12.78
N ALA A 26 -0.78 -17.72 13.65
CA ALA A 26 -1.37 -19.02 13.34
C ALA A 26 -2.39 -18.93 12.21
N LEU A 27 -3.28 -17.93 12.25
CA LEU A 27 -4.27 -17.69 11.19
C LEU A 27 -3.58 -17.36 9.86
N GLY A 28 -2.58 -16.47 9.89
CA GLY A 28 -1.78 -16.14 8.70
C GLY A 28 -1.09 -17.37 8.11
N PHE A 29 -0.50 -18.23 8.96
CA PHE A 29 0.13 -19.46 8.52
C PHE A 29 -0.88 -20.45 7.91
N ILE A 30 -2.06 -20.63 8.53
CA ILE A 30 -3.14 -21.47 7.98
C ILE A 30 -3.58 -20.96 6.61
N THR A 31 -3.79 -19.65 6.46
CA THR A 31 -4.14 -19.07 5.16
C THR A 31 -3.06 -19.28 4.11
N MET A 32 -1.78 -19.17 4.48
CA MET A 32 -0.67 -19.39 3.57
C MET A 32 -0.59 -20.85 3.10
N VAL A 33 -0.78 -21.80 4.02
CA VAL A 33 -0.84 -23.23 3.69
C VAL A 33 -2.04 -23.54 2.80
N GLY A 34 -3.19 -22.92 3.07
CA GLY A 34 -4.39 -23.07 2.25
C GLY A 34 -4.21 -22.56 0.83
N LEU A 35 -3.52 -21.42 0.64
CA LEU A 35 -3.19 -20.87 -0.69
C LEU A 35 -2.25 -21.75 -1.52
N LEU A 36 -1.46 -22.60 -0.87
CA LEU A 36 -0.59 -23.58 -1.53
C LEU A 36 -1.28 -24.93 -1.77
N SER A 37 -2.47 -25.12 -1.19
CA SER A 37 -3.26 -26.34 -1.31
C SER A 37 -4.20 -26.27 -2.52
N PRO A 38 -4.68 -27.41 -3.06
CA PRO A 38 -5.74 -27.40 -4.05
C PRO A 38 -6.98 -26.65 -3.56
N ALA A 39 -7.65 -25.90 -4.43
CA ALA A 39 -8.78 -25.04 -4.05
C ALA A 39 -9.91 -25.82 -3.34
N ASP A 40 -10.20 -27.04 -3.79
CA ASP A 40 -11.28 -27.89 -3.23
C ASP A 40 -10.91 -28.56 -1.90
N SER A 41 -9.65 -28.43 -1.44
CA SER A 41 -9.21 -29.00 -0.17
C SER A 41 -9.78 -28.21 1.02
N MET A 42 -9.93 -28.88 2.18
CA MET A 42 -10.38 -28.21 3.43
C MET A 42 -9.49 -27.01 3.80
N THR A 43 -8.18 -27.07 3.51
CA THR A 43 -7.24 -25.97 3.75
C THR A 43 -7.38 -24.85 2.72
N GLY A 44 -7.65 -25.18 1.45
CA GLY A 44 -7.97 -24.20 0.39
C GLY A 44 -9.24 -23.41 0.71
N LEU A 45 -10.34 -24.12 1.02
CA LEU A 45 -11.61 -23.50 1.39
C LEU A 45 -11.51 -22.60 2.63
N THR A 46 -10.72 -23.00 3.63
CA THR A 46 -10.50 -22.12 4.80
C THR A 46 -9.75 -20.85 4.40
N ALA A 47 -8.70 -20.93 3.56
CA ALA A 47 -8.02 -19.74 3.06
C ALA A 47 -8.95 -18.80 2.29
N ASP A 48 -9.83 -19.33 1.43
CA ASP A 48 -10.80 -18.53 0.68
C ASP A 48 -11.77 -17.78 1.60
N VAL A 49 -12.31 -18.46 2.63
CA VAL A 49 -13.18 -17.82 3.63
C VAL A 49 -12.43 -16.71 4.38
N PHE A 50 -11.18 -16.95 4.78
CA PHE A 50 -10.37 -15.93 5.44
C PHE A 50 -10.08 -14.75 4.52
N LEU A 51 -9.75 -14.98 3.26
CA LEU A 51 -9.54 -13.92 2.27
C LEU A 51 -10.80 -13.11 2.03
N GLN A 52 -11.96 -13.76 1.99
CA GLN A 52 -13.25 -13.07 1.90
C GLN A 52 -13.52 -12.19 3.13
N LEU A 53 -13.24 -12.69 4.34
CA LEU A 53 -13.34 -11.91 5.58
C LEU A 53 -12.38 -10.70 5.57
N VAL A 54 -11.14 -10.89 5.12
CA VAL A 54 -10.18 -9.79 4.94
C VAL A 54 -10.70 -8.78 3.92
N GLY A 55 -11.30 -9.24 2.81
CA GLY A 55 -11.93 -8.38 1.81
C GLY A 55 -13.08 -7.55 2.38
N VAL A 56 -13.95 -8.15 3.20
CA VAL A 56 -15.04 -7.45 3.90
C VAL A 56 -14.48 -6.41 4.87
N LEU A 57 -13.46 -6.78 5.67
CA LEU A 57 -12.81 -5.85 6.59
C LEU A 57 -12.14 -4.69 5.86
N ALA A 58 -11.48 -4.95 4.72
CA ALA A 58 -10.87 -3.93 3.89
C ALA A 58 -11.91 -2.97 3.31
N ALA A 59 -13.05 -3.48 2.84
CA ALA A 59 -14.17 -2.66 2.35
C ALA A 59 -14.72 -1.76 3.46
N VAL A 60 -14.93 -2.30 4.67
CA VAL A 60 -15.36 -1.50 5.83
C VAL A 60 -14.31 -0.46 6.21
N ALA A 61 -13.03 -0.81 6.20
CA ALA A 61 -11.94 0.12 6.52
C ALA A 61 -11.87 1.28 5.52
N VAL A 62 -12.01 1.00 4.22
CA VAL A 62 -12.09 2.03 3.17
C VAL A 62 -13.30 2.93 3.40
N LEU A 63 -14.47 2.36 3.68
CA LEU A 63 -15.69 3.12 3.95
C LEU A 63 -15.50 4.07 5.15
N VAL A 64 -14.99 3.56 6.27
CA VAL A 64 -14.69 4.37 7.46
C VAL A 64 -13.65 5.45 7.14
N GLY A 65 -12.64 5.14 6.33
CA GLY A 65 -11.63 6.11 5.90
C GLY A 65 -12.21 7.26 5.07
N VAL A 66 -13.06 6.95 4.09
CA VAL A 66 -13.75 7.95 3.27
C VAL A 66 -14.70 8.80 4.12
N LEU A 67 -15.50 8.17 4.99
CA LEU A 67 -16.40 8.89 5.89
C LEU A 67 -15.65 9.81 6.85
N ASN A 68 -14.55 9.34 7.44
CA ASN A 68 -13.71 10.14 8.32
C ASN A 68 -13.14 11.36 7.59
N LEU A 69 -12.62 11.17 6.38
CA LEU A 69 -12.11 12.26 5.55
C LEU A 69 -13.21 13.29 5.25
N LEU A 70 -14.40 12.84 4.85
CA LEU A 70 -15.54 13.70 4.60
C LEU A 70 -15.95 14.48 5.85
N LEU A 71 -16.12 13.82 6.99
CA LEU A 71 -16.51 14.46 8.26
C LEU A 71 -15.50 15.52 8.70
N VAL A 72 -14.20 15.23 8.60
CA VAL A 72 -13.14 16.20 8.92
C VAL A 72 -13.22 17.43 8.02
N HIS A 73 -13.47 17.24 6.72
CA HIS A 73 -13.56 18.34 5.77
C HIS A 73 -14.88 19.13 5.88
N LEU A 74 -15.99 18.46 6.19
CA LEU A 74 -17.29 19.10 6.43
C LEU A 74 -17.24 19.98 7.69
N GLY A 75 -16.59 19.49 8.75
CA GLY A 75 -16.39 20.27 9.99
C GLY A 75 -15.48 21.49 9.84
N ARG A 76 -14.70 21.58 8.75
CA ARG A 76 -13.82 22.73 8.44
C ARG A 76 -14.51 23.82 7.61
N LEU A 77 -15.65 23.54 6.96
CA LEU A 77 -16.40 24.53 6.17
C LEU A 77 -16.91 25.75 6.98
N PRO A 78 -17.46 25.59 8.20
CA PRO A 78 -18.03 26.72 8.94
C PRO A 78 -16.98 27.70 9.48
N ARG A 79 -15.70 27.29 9.53
CA ARG A 79 -14.60 28.08 10.09
C ARG A 79 -13.72 28.58 8.95
N VAL A 80 -14.12 29.69 8.34
CA VAL A 80 -13.42 30.37 7.23
C VAL A 80 -12.04 30.88 7.69
N ARG A 81 -11.09 29.97 7.88
CA ARG A 81 -9.65 30.25 7.96
C ARG A 81 -8.96 29.62 6.75
N LYS A 82 -7.73 30.09 6.48
CA LYS A 82 -6.83 29.63 5.41
C LYS A 82 -6.89 28.10 5.29
N GLY A 83 -7.57 27.58 4.27
CA GLY A 83 -7.79 26.14 4.08
C GLY A 83 -9.19 25.71 3.59
N GLY A 84 -10.22 26.56 3.74
CA GLY A 84 -11.61 26.21 3.39
C GLY A 84 -11.82 25.81 1.92
N PHE A 85 -11.12 26.47 0.99
CA PHE A 85 -11.18 26.14 -0.45
C PHE A 85 -10.73 24.69 -0.73
N TYR A 86 -9.64 24.24 -0.12
CA TYR A 86 -9.18 22.84 -0.28
C TYR A 86 -10.19 21.84 0.29
N SER A 87 -10.84 22.18 1.39
CA SER A 87 -11.94 21.38 1.95
C SER A 87 -13.10 21.24 0.97
N LEU A 88 -13.49 22.33 0.32
CA LEU A 88 -14.54 22.34 -0.69
C LEU A 88 -14.16 21.48 -1.91
N VAL A 89 -12.93 21.60 -2.41
CA VAL A 89 -12.43 20.79 -3.53
C VAL A 89 -12.50 19.30 -3.21
N VAL A 90 -12.12 18.89 -2.00
CA VAL A 90 -12.17 17.49 -1.56
C VAL A 90 -13.60 16.96 -1.48
N ILE A 91 -14.54 17.76 -0.96
CA ILE A 91 -15.94 17.34 -0.86
C ILE A 91 -16.57 17.25 -2.25
N LEU A 92 -16.34 18.24 -3.11
CA LEU A 92 -16.83 18.23 -4.48
C LEU A 92 -16.27 17.06 -5.28
N SER A 93 -14.99 16.73 -5.12
CA SER A 93 -14.38 15.58 -5.81
C SER A 93 -14.95 14.25 -5.29
N ALA A 94 -15.17 14.11 -3.99
CA ALA A 94 -15.80 12.92 -3.43
C ALA A 94 -17.24 12.73 -3.93
N VAL A 95 -18.03 13.82 -3.99
CA VAL A 95 -19.38 13.80 -4.56
C VAL A 95 -19.34 13.46 -6.05
N ALA A 96 -18.43 14.06 -6.81
CA ALA A 96 -18.29 13.77 -8.25
C ALA A 96 -17.98 12.29 -8.50
N VAL A 97 -17.04 11.70 -7.75
CA VAL A 97 -16.72 10.26 -7.86
C VAL A 97 -17.92 9.39 -7.50
N ALA A 98 -18.66 9.73 -6.44
CA ALA A 98 -19.86 8.99 -6.05
C ALA A 98 -20.94 9.06 -7.14
N VAL A 99 -21.17 10.25 -7.71
CA VAL A 99 -22.13 10.46 -8.80
C VAL A 99 -21.72 9.65 -10.03
N VAL A 100 -20.46 9.72 -10.46
CA VAL A 100 -19.97 8.92 -11.60
C VAL A 100 -20.18 7.43 -11.37
N HIS A 101 -19.91 6.93 -10.15
CA HIS A 101 -20.08 5.52 -9.83
C HIS A 101 -21.56 5.07 -9.85
N VAL A 102 -22.48 5.91 -9.34
CA VAL A 102 -23.93 5.66 -9.40
C VAL A 102 -24.43 5.67 -10.84
N LEU A 103 -23.97 6.63 -11.65
CA LEU A 103 -24.36 6.74 -13.06
C LEU A 103 -23.87 5.53 -13.87
N ASP A 104 -22.62 5.10 -13.69
CA ASP A 104 -22.07 3.87 -14.29
C ASP A 104 -22.90 2.64 -13.92
N ARG A 105 -23.33 2.53 -12.65
CA ARG A 105 -24.16 1.40 -12.19
C ARG A 105 -25.58 1.44 -12.78
N SER A 106 -26.13 2.64 -12.99
CA SER A 106 -27.46 2.84 -13.58
C SER A 106 -27.51 2.60 -15.10
N LYS A 107 -26.37 2.34 -15.75
CA LYS A 107 -26.23 2.23 -17.22
C LYS A 107 -26.72 3.45 -18.00
N SER A 108 -26.88 4.60 -17.34
CA SER A 108 -27.51 5.80 -17.94
C SER A 108 -26.61 6.52 -18.95
N TRP A 109 -25.28 6.43 -18.81
CA TRP A 109 -24.31 7.16 -19.65
C TRP A 109 -23.13 6.32 -20.18
N GLY A 110 -23.07 5.02 -19.91
CA GLY A 110 -22.03 4.13 -20.40
C GLY A 110 -22.65 2.94 -21.13
N GLY A 111 -22.29 2.73 -22.40
CA GLY A 111 -22.78 1.61 -23.20
C GLY A 111 -22.46 0.25 -22.54
N ASP A 112 -23.28 -0.76 -22.82
CA ASP A 112 -23.26 -2.12 -22.24
C ASP A 112 -21.93 -2.91 -22.41
N LEU A 113 -20.92 -2.32 -23.04
CA LEU A 113 -19.61 -2.92 -23.25
C LEU A 113 -18.71 -2.65 -22.05
N GLU A 114 -18.17 -3.73 -21.47
CA GLU A 114 -17.35 -3.77 -20.25
C GLU A 114 -16.16 -2.80 -20.23
N GLY A 115 -15.73 -2.34 -21.40
CA GLY A 115 -14.66 -1.36 -21.58
C GLY A 115 -15.04 0.12 -21.47
N GLN A 116 -16.33 0.52 -21.47
CA GLN A 116 -16.76 1.94 -21.50
C GLN A 116 -17.11 2.58 -20.15
N LYS A 117 -17.03 1.83 -19.03
CA LYS A 117 -17.33 2.37 -17.69
C LYS A 117 -16.36 3.49 -17.31
N VAL A 118 -16.89 4.64 -16.90
CA VAL A 118 -16.09 5.86 -16.65
C VAL A 118 -15.35 5.77 -15.31
N GLY A 119 -15.95 5.15 -14.30
CA GLY A 119 -15.43 4.97 -12.96
C GLY A 119 -14.10 4.20 -12.92
N PRO A 120 -14.01 2.96 -13.44
CA PRO A 120 -12.75 2.20 -13.47
C PRO A 120 -11.64 2.92 -14.25
N ARG A 121 -11.98 3.62 -15.33
CA ARG A 121 -11.03 4.42 -16.11
C ARG A 121 -10.50 5.61 -15.31
N LEU A 122 -11.37 6.38 -14.65
CA LEU A 122 -10.96 7.50 -13.79
C LEU A 122 -10.05 7.01 -12.66
N PHE A 123 -10.42 5.89 -12.02
CA PHE A 123 -9.58 5.28 -10.98
C PHE A 123 -8.21 4.90 -11.53
N GLY A 124 -8.15 4.23 -12.69
CA GLY A 124 -6.90 3.86 -13.35
C GLY A 124 -6.02 5.07 -13.71
N VAL A 125 -6.60 6.15 -14.23
CA VAL A 125 -5.87 7.38 -14.55
C VAL A 125 -5.29 8.01 -13.29
N ILE A 126 -6.07 8.11 -12.21
CA ILE A 126 -5.60 8.66 -10.92
C ILE A 126 -4.48 7.77 -10.36
N GLN A 127 -4.67 6.45 -10.37
CA GLN A 127 -3.70 5.49 -9.88
C GLN A 127 -2.37 5.61 -10.65
N VAL A 128 -2.40 5.55 -11.98
CA VAL A 128 -1.19 5.66 -12.82
C VAL A 128 -0.51 7.02 -12.65
N THR A 129 -1.28 8.10 -12.48
CA THR A 129 -0.73 9.44 -12.23
C THR A 129 0.00 9.50 -10.88
N LEU A 130 -0.59 8.95 -9.83
CA LEU A 130 0.03 8.88 -8.50
C LEU A 130 1.28 7.99 -8.51
N GLU A 131 1.20 6.82 -9.14
CA GLU A 131 2.33 5.90 -9.30
C GLU A 131 3.49 6.58 -10.06
N SER A 132 3.18 7.30 -11.14
CA SER A 132 4.17 8.04 -11.92
C SER A 132 4.81 9.18 -11.12
N ALA A 133 4.02 9.93 -10.33
CA ALA A 133 4.54 10.99 -9.48
C ALA A 133 5.47 10.44 -8.38
N LEU A 134 5.10 9.33 -7.74
CA LEU A 134 5.92 8.65 -6.75
C LEU A 134 7.19 8.07 -7.37
N ALA A 135 7.09 7.42 -8.54
CA ALA A 135 8.23 6.91 -9.29
C ALA A 135 9.20 8.04 -9.67
N GLY A 136 8.67 9.19 -10.10
CA GLY A 136 9.46 10.39 -10.35
C GLY A 136 10.19 10.90 -9.10
N MET A 137 9.50 10.93 -7.95
CA MET A 137 10.13 11.32 -6.68
C MET A 137 11.26 10.36 -6.27
N VAL A 138 11.05 9.05 -6.44
CA VAL A 138 12.07 8.02 -6.20
C VAL A 138 13.25 8.20 -7.14
N PHE A 139 13.00 8.48 -8.42
CA PHE A 139 14.05 8.75 -9.41
C PHE A 139 14.91 9.94 -9.00
N PHE A 140 14.32 11.10 -8.68
CA PHE A 140 15.07 12.27 -8.23
C PHE A 140 15.83 12.01 -6.94
N PHE A 141 15.22 11.30 -5.99
CA PHE A 141 15.88 10.90 -4.75
C PHE A 141 17.10 10.00 -5.02
N LEU A 142 16.97 9.04 -5.94
CA LEU A 142 18.02 8.11 -6.30
C LEU A 142 19.21 8.83 -6.95
N VAL A 143 18.95 9.73 -7.91
CA VAL A 143 19.98 10.56 -8.56
C VAL A 143 20.66 11.47 -7.53
N TYR A 144 19.90 12.15 -6.68
CA TYR A 144 20.45 13.01 -5.64
C TYR A 144 21.27 12.23 -4.61
N ALA A 145 20.80 11.04 -4.20
CA ALA A 145 21.51 10.15 -3.29
C ALA A 145 22.85 9.72 -3.91
N THR A 146 22.86 9.31 -5.18
CA THR A 146 24.08 8.94 -5.90
C THR A 146 25.06 10.12 -5.97
N TYR A 147 24.59 11.31 -6.38
CA TYR A 147 25.42 12.51 -6.40
C TYR A 147 26.01 12.82 -5.02
N ARG A 148 25.19 12.79 -3.97
CA ARG A 148 25.62 13.06 -2.59
C ARG A 148 26.68 12.04 -2.12
N LEU A 149 26.48 10.75 -2.41
CA LEU A 149 27.41 9.69 -2.05
C LEU A 149 28.75 9.86 -2.76
N MET A 150 28.73 10.19 -4.06
CA MET A 150 29.94 10.44 -4.84
C MET A 150 30.70 11.69 -4.43
N ARG A 151 30.00 12.76 -4.08
CA ARG A 151 30.62 14.02 -3.67
C ARG A 151 31.43 13.89 -2.39
N HIS A 152 31.05 13.00 -1.47
CA HIS A 152 31.75 12.85 -0.20
C HIS A 152 33.06 12.07 -0.36
N ARG A 153 32.99 10.83 -0.88
CA ARG A 153 34.15 10.02 -1.31
C ARG A 153 33.71 8.99 -2.34
N VAL A 154 34.54 8.76 -3.35
CA VAL A 154 34.34 7.66 -4.31
C VAL A 154 34.85 6.37 -3.68
N THR A 155 33.93 5.52 -3.23
CA THR A 155 34.22 4.17 -2.71
C THR A 155 33.74 3.13 -3.72
N TRP A 156 34.29 1.92 -3.64
CA TRP A 156 33.80 0.78 -4.45
C TRP A 156 32.29 0.56 -4.30
N ALA A 157 31.76 0.71 -3.08
CA ALA A 157 30.32 0.61 -2.82
C ALA A 157 29.50 1.69 -3.56
N ASN A 158 29.99 2.94 -3.58
CA ASN A 158 29.30 4.04 -4.27
C ASN A 158 29.35 3.88 -5.79
N LEU A 159 30.42 3.30 -6.34
CA LEU A 159 30.54 2.97 -7.76
C LEU A 159 29.54 1.87 -8.16
N VAL A 160 29.43 0.81 -7.36
CA VAL A 160 28.44 -0.26 -7.57
C VAL A 160 27.01 0.31 -7.48
N PHE A 161 26.76 1.19 -6.50
CA PHE A 161 25.47 1.85 -6.38
C PHE A 161 25.13 2.69 -7.62
N LEU A 162 26.06 3.51 -8.12
CA LEU A 162 25.85 4.25 -9.36
C LEU A 162 25.56 3.32 -10.53
N ALA A 163 26.35 2.26 -10.69
CA ALA A 163 26.14 1.30 -11.77
C ALA A 163 24.72 0.72 -11.72
N ALA A 164 24.25 0.32 -10.53
CA ALA A 164 22.88 -0.15 -10.35
C ALA A 164 21.83 0.91 -10.72
N VAL A 165 22.03 2.17 -10.31
CA VAL A 165 21.13 3.29 -10.65
C VAL A 165 21.07 3.52 -12.16
N LEU A 166 22.23 3.53 -12.83
CA LEU A 166 22.32 3.69 -14.28
C LEU A 166 21.65 2.53 -15.02
N ILE A 167 21.91 1.29 -14.60
CA ILE A 167 21.30 0.09 -15.18
C ILE A 167 19.78 0.16 -15.09
N VAL A 168 19.24 0.49 -13.90
CA VAL A 168 17.79 0.65 -13.73
C VAL A 168 17.27 1.73 -14.67
N LEU A 169 17.90 2.91 -14.70
CA LEU A 169 17.46 4.03 -15.53
C LEU A 169 17.47 3.71 -17.03
N ILE A 170 18.52 3.02 -17.51
CA ILE A 170 18.64 2.57 -18.90
C ILE A 170 17.56 1.53 -19.22
N GLY A 171 17.22 0.65 -18.29
CA GLY A 171 16.17 -0.34 -18.47
C GLY A 171 14.80 0.28 -18.83
N TRP A 172 14.51 1.48 -18.35
CA TRP A 172 13.25 2.19 -18.65
C TRP A 172 13.21 2.79 -20.06
N LEU A 173 14.33 2.89 -20.78
CA LEU A 173 14.33 3.40 -22.16
C LEU A 173 13.73 2.36 -23.13
N PRO A 174 12.90 2.80 -24.10
CA PRO A 174 12.43 1.94 -25.18
C PRO A 174 13.54 1.77 -26.22
N LEU A 175 14.35 0.72 -26.09
CA LEU A 175 15.46 0.38 -27.00
C LEU A 175 14.96 -0.34 -28.27
N LYS A 176 14.09 0.31 -29.05
CA LYS A 176 13.55 -0.28 -30.29
C LYS A 176 14.62 -0.31 -31.40
N GLY A 177 14.80 -1.47 -32.05
CA GLY A 177 15.66 -1.63 -33.25
C GLY A 177 17.13 -1.98 -32.98
N LEU A 178 17.48 -2.37 -31.76
CA LEU A 178 18.81 -2.84 -31.38
C LEU A 178 18.66 -4.25 -30.76
N ASP A 179 18.61 -5.29 -31.59
CA ASP A 179 18.24 -6.65 -31.17
C ASP A 179 19.03 -7.13 -29.93
N GLY A 180 20.36 -6.97 -29.91
CA GLY A 180 21.17 -7.37 -28.75
C GLY A 180 20.98 -6.51 -27.49
N ALA A 181 20.51 -5.27 -27.61
CA ALA A 181 20.24 -4.42 -26.45
C ALA A 181 18.84 -4.67 -25.86
N GLN A 182 17.91 -5.21 -26.66
CA GLN A 182 16.59 -5.63 -26.22
C GLN A 182 16.67 -6.86 -25.33
N ASP A 183 17.42 -7.88 -25.73
CA ASP A 183 17.59 -9.11 -24.95
C ASP A 183 18.15 -8.83 -23.55
N VAL A 184 19.16 -7.96 -23.47
CA VAL A 184 19.77 -7.54 -22.19
C VAL A 184 18.78 -6.77 -21.33
N ARG A 185 17.99 -5.88 -21.94
CA ARG A 185 16.95 -5.10 -21.24
C ARG A 185 15.85 -6.02 -20.70
N ASP A 186 15.40 -6.98 -21.48
CA ASP A 186 14.32 -7.88 -21.09
C ASP A 186 14.78 -8.83 -19.98
N TRP A 187 16.01 -9.38 -20.07
CA TRP A 187 16.63 -10.12 -18.97
C TRP A 187 16.74 -9.28 -17.69
N LEU A 188 17.16 -8.01 -17.81
CA LEU A 188 17.26 -7.09 -16.68
C LEU A 188 15.90 -6.84 -16.02
N MET A 189 14.85 -6.66 -16.82
CA MET A 189 13.50 -6.43 -16.31
C MET A 189 12.90 -7.68 -15.68
N GLU A 190 13.13 -8.84 -16.29
CA GLU A 190 12.53 -10.11 -15.86
C GLU A 190 13.23 -10.69 -14.62
N VAL A 191 14.55 -10.54 -14.49
CA VAL A 191 15.30 -11.21 -13.42
C VAL A 191 15.55 -10.27 -12.23
N PRO A 192 16.50 -9.32 -12.26
CA PRO A 192 16.82 -8.52 -11.08
C PRO A 192 15.74 -7.49 -10.71
N VAL A 193 15.11 -6.84 -11.69
CA VAL A 193 14.06 -5.83 -11.41
C VAL A 193 12.83 -6.51 -10.81
N SER A 194 12.37 -7.63 -11.37
CA SER A 194 11.24 -8.39 -10.80
C SER A 194 11.56 -8.96 -9.41
N ALA A 195 12.78 -9.46 -9.19
CA ALA A 195 13.23 -9.93 -7.88
C ALA A 195 13.24 -8.79 -6.85
N GLY A 196 13.72 -7.61 -7.23
CA GLY A 196 13.67 -6.40 -6.42
C GLY A 196 12.23 -5.98 -6.07
N ALA A 197 11.33 -5.99 -7.06
CA ALA A 197 9.91 -5.68 -6.85
C ALA A 197 9.26 -6.67 -5.87
N ARG A 198 9.52 -7.98 -6.01
CA ARG A 198 9.04 -9.01 -5.07
C ARG A 198 9.61 -8.79 -3.66
N GLY A 199 10.89 -8.50 -3.54
CA GLY A 199 11.53 -8.19 -2.26
C GLY A 199 10.92 -6.95 -1.59
N LEU A 200 10.62 -5.91 -2.36
CA LEU A 200 9.91 -4.71 -1.89
C LEU A 200 8.51 -5.05 -1.39
N LEU A 201 7.73 -5.84 -2.14
CA LEU A 201 6.38 -6.26 -1.75
C LEU A 201 6.40 -7.07 -0.45
N ILE A 202 7.35 -8.00 -0.31
CA ILE A 202 7.55 -8.74 0.94
C ILE A 202 7.90 -7.79 2.09
N GLY A 203 8.80 -6.83 1.87
CA GLY A 203 9.19 -5.84 2.86
C GLY A 203 8.03 -4.96 3.32
N ILE A 204 7.20 -4.50 2.38
CA ILE A 204 5.98 -3.74 2.66
C ILE A 204 5.01 -4.61 3.48
N GLY A 205 4.78 -5.87 3.07
CA GLY A 205 3.92 -6.81 3.79
C GLY A 205 4.39 -7.07 5.23
N LEU A 206 5.68 -7.31 5.43
CA LEU A 206 6.25 -7.48 6.77
C LEU A 206 6.14 -6.20 7.61
N GLY A 207 6.32 -5.04 6.98
CA GLY A 207 6.17 -3.72 7.62
C GLY A 207 4.74 -3.50 8.11
N THR A 208 3.73 -3.78 7.28
CA THR A 208 2.32 -3.62 7.65
C THR A 208 1.90 -4.61 8.74
N VAL A 209 2.34 -5.87 8.66
CA VAL A 209 2.12 -6.87 9.73
C VAL A 209 2.75 -6.40 11.04
N THR A 210 3.98 -5.87 10.99
CA THR A 210 4.67 -5.37 12.18
C THR A 210 3.90 -4.24 12.85
N VAL A 211 3.40 -3.27 12.08
CA VAL A 211 2.56 -2.16 12.60
C VAL A 211 1.25 -2.72 13.16
N GLY A 212 0.57 -3.60 12.44
CA GLY A 212 -0.67 -4.24 12.91
C GLY A 212 -0.49 -4.96 14.25
N VAL A 213 0.59 -5.74 14.40
CA VAL A 213 0.94 -6.39 15.66
C VAL A 213 1.21 -5.35 16.75
N ARG A 214 1.97 -4.28 16.50
CA ARG A 214 2.22 -3.24 17.52
C ARG A 214 0.95 -2.58 18.00
N VAL A 215 -0.01 -2.33 17.11
CA VAL A 215 -1.34 -1.80 17.44
C VAL A 215 -2.13 -2.81 18.28
N LEU A 216 -2.19 -4.09 17.89
CA LEU A 216 -2.89 -5.14 18.65
C LEU A 216 -2.31 -5.39 20.05
N LEU A 217 -0.99 -5.23 20.20
CA LEU A 217 -0.31 -5.29 21.50
C LEU A 217 -0.46 -4.00 22.32
N GLY A 218 -1.18 -2.99 21.82
CA GLY A 218 -1.37 -1.71 22.49
C GLY A 218 -0.08 -0.92 22.69
N ARG A 219 0.98 -1.22 21.91
CA ARG A 219 2.26 -0.49 21.95
C ARG A 219 2.21 0.79 21.15
N GLU A 220 1.46 0.80 20.06
CA GLU A 220 1.10 1.99 19.31
C GLU A 220 -0.33 2.39 19.66
N ARG A 221 -0.53 3.63 20.10
CA ARG A 221 -1.86 4.18 20.36
C ARG A 221 -2.32 4.86 19.08
N ALA A 222 -3.48 4.47 18.56
CA ALA A 222 -4.18 5.28 17.56
C ALA A 222 -4.37 6.68 18.13
N TYR A 223 -3.91 7.69 17.38
CA TYR A 223 -3.82 9.09 17.79
C TYR A 223 -5.13 9.53 18.46
N ARG A 224 -5.11 9.64 19.80
CA ARG A 224 -6.12 10.39 20.55
C ARG A 224 -5.49 11.75 20.75
N GLU A 225 -5.95 12.73 19.99
CA GLU A 225 -5.75 14.12 20.40
C GLU A 225 -6.42 14.31 21.78
N PRO A 226 -5.82 15.13 22.66
CA PRO A 226 -6.30 15.37 24.02
C PRO A 226 -7.69 16.00 24.09
#